data_AF-A0A845M4S0-F1
#
_entry.id   AF-A0A845M4S0-F1
#
_cell.length_a   1.000
_cell.length_b   1.000
_cell.length_c   1.000
_cell.angle_alpha   90.00
_cell.angle_beta   90.00
_cell.angle_gamma   90.00
#
_symmetry.space_group_name_H-M   'P 1'
#
loop_
_entity.id
_entity.type
_entity.pdbx_description
1 polymer ?
#
loop_
_entity_poly.entity_id
_entity_poly.type
_entity_poly.pdbx_seq_one_letter_code
_entity_poly.pdbx_strand_id
1 'polypeptide(L)' 'MFDLGAGNDRIRDFAAEDTLVLTGALPDEVRLSHADGDSIVEWSDVRIVLEDYGDLTLPDIDFT' A
#
# COMPACT_ATOMS: atom_id res chain seq x y z
N MET A 1 -7.02 -12.17 -5.01
CA MET A 1 -5.87 -11.53 -5.67
C MET A 1 -6.43 -10.41 -6.52
N PHE A 2 -6.19 -9.17 -6.12
CA PHE A 2 -6.54 -7.98 -6.90
C PHE A 2 -5.28 -7.53 -7.64
N ASP A 3 -5.42 -7.23 -8.94
CA ASP A 3 -4.35 -6.64 -9.72
C ASP A 3 -4.57 -5.12 -9.70
N LEU A 4 -3.81 -4.45 -8.84
CA LEU A 4 -3.75 -3.00 -8.78
C LEU A 4 -2.81 -2.59 -9.92
N GLY A 5 -3.41 -2.28 -11.08
CA GLY A 5 -2.64 -1.88 -12.26
C GLY A 5 -1.80 -0.62 -11.98
N ALA A 6 -0.92 -0.24 -12.92
CA ALA A 6 -0.15 0.99 -12.78
C ALA A 6 -1.07 2.21 -12.56
N GLY A 7 -0.81 3.00 -11.50
CA GLY A 7 -1.52 4.24 -11.23
C GLY A 7 -1.84 4.47 -9.75
N ASN A 8 -2.98 5.15 -9.52
CA ASN A 8 -3.43 5.56 -8.20
C ASN A 8 -4.62 4.69 -7.76
N ASP A 9 -4.37 3.75 -6.85
CA ASP A 9 -5.37 2.83 -6.33
C ASP A 9 -5.84 3.22 -4.94
N ARG A 10 -7.09 2.87 -4.64
CA ARG A 10 -7.71 3.02 -3.32
C ARG A 10 -8.28 1.69 -2.87
N ILE A 11 -7.86 1.25 -1.69
CA ILE A 11 -8.41 0.09 -0.99
C ILE A 11 -9.24 0.61 0.18
N ARG A 12 -10.49 0.17 0.24
CA ARG A 12 -11.41 0.42 1.36
C ARG A 12 -11.48 -0.79 2.26
N ASP A 13 -11.79 -0.55 3.53
CA ASP A 13 -12.01 -1.58 4.54
C ASP A 13 -10.80 -2.51 4.74
N PHE A 14 -9.58 -2.02 4.48
CA PHE A 14 -8.35 -2.75 4.82
C PHE A 14 -8.22 -2.77 6.34
N ALA A 15 -8.05 -3.95 6.94
CA ALA A 15 -7.98 -4.16 8.38
C ALA A 15 -6.63 -4.75 8.81
N ALA A 16 -6.34 -4.72 10.11
CA ALA A 16 -5.05 -5.17 10.65
C ALA A 16 -4.77 -6.67 10.45
N GLU A 17 -5.78 -7.42 10.03
CA GLU A 17 -5.70 -8.86 9.71
C GLU A 17 -5.39 -9.10 8.23
N ASP A 18 -5.52 -8.07 7.40
CA ASP A 18 -5.25 -8.13 5.97
C ASP A 18 -3.74 -7.98 5.70
N THR A 19 -3.33 -8.41 4.51
CA THR A 19 -1.94 -8.27 4.06
C THR A 19 -1.93 -7.67 2.68
N LEU A 20 -1.16 -6.59 2.50
CA LEU A 20 -0.86 -6.04 1.18
C LEU A 20 0.40 -6.73 0.65
N VAL A 21 0.24 -7.54 -0.39
CA VAL A 21 1.36 -8.20 -1.06
C VAL A 21 1.68 -7.44 -2.34
N LEU A 22 2.92 -6.95 -2.42
CA LEU A 22 3.44 -6.28 -3.60
C LEU A 22 4.36 -7.24 -4.35
N THR A 23 3.91 -7.71 -5.52
CA THR A 23 4.66 -8.70 -6.32
C THR A 23 5.26 -8.07 -7.57
N GLY A 24 6.45 -8.51 -7.97
CA GLY A 24 7.10 -8.13 -9.22
C GLY A 24 8.40 -7.36 -9.01
N ALA A 25 8.90 -6.72 -10.07
CA ALA A 25 10.09 -5.89 -9.97
C ALA A 25 9.74 -4.56 -9.28
N LEU A 26 9.79 -4.56 -7.95
CA LEU A 26 9.64 -3.35 -7.16
C LEU A 26 10.89 -2.46 -7.34
N PRO A 27 10.73 -1.13 -7.37
CA PRO A 27 11.87 -0.23 -7.41
C PRO A 27 12.64 -0.26 -6.09
N ASP A 28 13.84 0.30 -6.11
CA ASP A 28 14.76 0.32 -4.96
C ASP A 28 14.21 1.06 -3.73
N GLU A 29 13.19 1.91 -3.90
CA GLU A 29 12.58 2.69 -2.83
C GLU A 29 11.05 2.59 -2.87
N VAL A 30 10.48 2.08 -1.78
CA VAL A 30 9.05 2.15 -1.47
C VAL A 30 8.90 3.10 -0.28
N ARG A 31 8.00 4.08 -0.42
CA ARG A 31 7.72 5.09 0.61
C ARG A 31 6.40 4.79 1.28
N LEU A 32 6.41 4.81 2.60
CA LEU A 32 5.22 4.71 3.43
C LEU A 32 4.97 6.07 4.08
N SER A 33 3.75 6.58 3.94
CA SER A 33 3.33 7.82 4.58
C SER A 33 1.90 7.72 5.08
N HIS A 34 1.52 8.65 5.96
CA HIS A 34 0.19 8.73 6.53
C HIS A 34 -0.35 10.15 6.37
N ALA A 35 -1.60 10.28 5.93
CA ALA A 35 -2.28 11.56 5.79
C ALA A 35 -3.79 11.41 6.00
N ASP A 36 -4.40 12.31 6.77
CA ASP A 36 -5.84 12.39 6.96
C ASP A 36 -6.53 11.09 7.44
N GLY A 37 -5.81 10.19 8.13
CA GLY A 37 -6.34 8.89 8.58
C GLY A 37 -6.03 7.73 7.62
N ASP A 38 -5.52 8.05 6.42
CA ASP A 38 -5.18 7.07 5.39
C ASP A 38 -3.71 6.69 5.44
N SER A 39 -3.43 5.43 5.09
CA SER A 39 -2.08 4.95 4.85
C SER A 39 -1.76 4.92 3.36
N ILE A 40 -0.57 5.40 3.00
CA ILE A 40 -0.17 5.62 1.62
C ILE A 40 1.12 4.86 1.34
N VAL A 41 1.08 4.00 0.32
CA VAL A 41 2.24 3.29 -0.22
C VAL A 41 2.57 3.86 -1.60
N GLU A 42 3.78 4.37 -1.78
CA GLU A 42 4.20 5.03 -3.02
C GLU A 42 5.52 4.47 -3.54
N TRP A 43 5.57 4.24 -4.85
CA TRP A 43 6.80 3.89 -5.55
C TRP A 43 6.69 4.27 -7.03
N SER A 44 7.76 4.80 -7.62
CA SER A 44 7.76 5.27 -9.01
C SER A 44 6.56 6.17 -9.35
N ASP A 45 5.63 5.73 -10.19
CA ASP A 45 4.38 6.38 -10.59
C ASP A 45 3.12 5.72 -9.99
N VAL A 46 3.31 4.81 -9.04
CA VAL A 46 2.25 4.08 -8.35
C VAL A 46 2.00 4.67 -6.96
N ARG A 47 0.71 4.78 -6.61
CA ARG A 47 0.25 5.17 -5.28
C ARG A 47 -0.93 4.29 -4.89
N ILE A 48 -0.80 3.60 -3.76
CA ILE A 48 -1.90 2.89 -3.11
C ILE A 48 -2.29 3.65 -1.86
N VAL A 49 -3.60 3.91 -1.70
CA VAL A 49 -4.18 4.49 -0.50
C VAL A 49 -5.04 3.43 0.19
N LEU A 50 -4.72 3.14 1.45
CA LEU A 50 -5.53 2.34 2.36
C LEU A 50 -6.40 3.32 3.18
N GLU A 51 -7.67 3.44 2.80
CA GLU A 51 -8.60 4.41 3.40
C GLU A 51 -8.90 4.05 4.86
N ASP A 52 -8.83 5.05 5.75
CA ASP A 52 -9.13 4.95 7.19
C ASP A 52 -8.34 3.86 7.96
N TYR A 53 -7.22 3.36 7.42
CA TYR A 53 -6.45 2.28 8.05
C TYR A 53 -5.66 2.74 9.29
N GLY A 54 -5.26 4.02 9.37
CA GLY A 54 -4.34 4.50 10.41
C GLY A 54 -2.87 4.35 10.00
N ASP A 55 -1.97 4.12 10.97
CA ASP A 55 -0.52 3.97 10.73
C ASP A 55 -0.19 2.57 10.16
N LEU A 56 0.15 2.48 8.87
CA LEU A 56 0.67 1.27 8.25
C LEU A 56 2.11 1.03 8.69
N THR A 57 2.37 -0.16 9.22
CA THR A 57 3.70 -0.54 9.69
C THR A 57 4.33 -1.53 8.73
N LEU A 58 5.67 -1.59 8.71
CA LEU A 58 6.42 -2.53 7.85
C LEU A 58 6.01 -4.01 7.94
N PRO A 59 5.56 -4.59 9.08
CA PRO A 59 5.06 -5.97 9.09
C PRO A 59 3.75 -6.19 8.31
N ASP A 60 3.06 -5.14 7.88
CA ASP A 60 1.78 -5.21 7.17
C ASP A 60 1.96 -5.29 5.63
N ILE A 61 3.20 -5.16 5.15
CA ILE A 61 3.57 -5.20 3.73
C ILE A 61 4.57 -6.33 3.51
N ASP A 62 4.21 -7.25 2.62
CA ASP A 62 5.12 -8.30 2.16
C ASP A 62 5.66 -7.98 0.77
N PHE A 63 6.99 -8.03 0.63
CA PHE A 63 7.71 -7.80 -0.62
C PHE A 63 8.23 -9.14 -1.12
N THR A 64 7.59 -9.72 -2.14
CA THR A 64 7.91 -11.06 -2.66
C THR A 64 8.17 -11.08 -4.16
#